data_AF-A0A1F3LTW5-F1
#
_entry.id   AF-A0A1F3LTW5-F1
#
_cell.length_a   1.000
_cell.length_b   1.000
_cell.length_c   1.000
_cell.angle_alpha   90.00
_cell.angle_beta   90.00
_cell.angle_gamma   90.00
#
_symmetry.space_group_name_H-M   'P 1'
#
loop_
_entity.id
_entity.type
_entity.pdbx_description
1 polymer ?
#
loop_
_entity_poly.entity_id
_entity_poly.type
_entity_poly.pdbx_seq_one_letter_code
_entity_poly.pdbx_strand_id
1 'polypeptide(L)'
;MKKLLIFATLLSLFTSCNKWLEIAPKSEIASNILFESEQGFKDALMGSYLLMTSQNTYGFESTVGFVDNLGQQYYNSGTTNPYYYTMLYQYDHSSVISKKDNIWSTNYNVISNVNNIIENIDLKKDVLNPVHYVF
;
A
#
# COMPACT_ATOMS: atom_id res chain seq x y z
N MET A 1 59.35 -10.99 -9.54
CA MET A 1 58.47 -10.91 -8.35
C MET A 1 57.70 -9.59 -8.27
N LYS A 2 58.33 -8.41 -8.30
CA LYS A 2 57.62 -7.09 -8.32
C LYS A 2 56.57 -6.93 -9.43
N LYS A 3 56.86 -7.39 -10.66
CA LYS A 3 55.90 -7.34 -11.80
C LYS A 3 54.65 -8.21 -11.59
N LEU A 4 54.78 -9.32 -10.86
CA LEU A 4 53.67 -10.23 -10.51
C LEU A 4 52.77 -9.63 -9.43
N LEU A 5 53.35 -8.92 -8.46
CA LEU A 5 52.59 -8.18 -7.45
C LEU A 5 51.76 -7.04 -8.06
N ILE A 6 52.36 -6.27 -8.98
CA ILE A 6 51.65 -5.17 -9.67
C ILE A 6 50.46 -5.71 -10.49
N PHE A 7 50.63 -6.85 -11.15
CA PHE A 7 49.57 -7.48 -11.94
C PHE A 7 48.42 -8.00 -11.05
N ALA A 8 48.74 -8.56 -9.89
CA ALA A 8 47.73 -9.01 -8.92
C ALA A 8 46.92 -7.85 -8.33
N THR A 9 47.57 -6.73 -8.02
CA THR A 9 46.89 -5.51 -7.53
C THR A 9 45.99 -4.90 -8.60
N LEU A 10 46.39 -4.95 -9.87
CA LEU A 10 45.58 -4.43 -10.98
C LEU A 10 44.32 -5.28 -11.21
N LEU A 11 44.39 -6.60 -11.02
CA LEU A 11 43.23 -7.50 -11.12
C LEU A 11 42.19 -7.25 -10.01
N SER A 12 42.64 -6.88 -8.81
CA SER A 12 41.73 -6.57 -7.69
C SER A 12 40.92 -5.28 -7.86
N LEU A 13 41.31 -4.41 -8.80
CA LEU A 13 40.55 -3.19 -9.12
C LEU A 13 39.29 -3.46 -9.96
N PHE A 14 39.17 -4.64 -10.58
CA PHE A 14 38.02 -5.03 -11.40
C PHE A 14 37.01 -5.92 -10.67
N THR A 15 37.26 -6.29 -9.41
CA THR A 15 36.30 -7.04 -8.60
C THR A 15 35.43 -6.06 -7.82
N SER A 16 34.34 -5.57 -8.43
CA SER A 16 33.33 -4.80 -7.70
C SER A 16 32.34 -5.77 -7.03
N CYS A 17 32.20 -5.66 -5.71
CA CYS A 17 31.23 -6.43 -4.94
C CYS A 17 29.84 -5.79 -5.09
N ASN A 18 29.20 -5.94 -6.25
CA ASN A 18 27.92 -5.28 -6.56
C ASN A 18 26.79 -5.69 -5.60
N LYS A 19 26.83 -6.92 -5.08
CA LYS A 19 25.84 -7.44 -4.12
C LYS A 19 25.80 -6.68 -2.79
N TRP A 20 26.87 -5.98 -2.41
CA TRP A 20 26.88 -5.16 -1.19
C TRP A 20 26.07 -3.86 -1.36
N LEU A 21 25.93 -3.37 -2.59
CA LEU A 21 25.17 -2.15 -2.88
C LEU A 21 23.67 -2.42 -3.12
N GLU A 22 23.30 -3.68 -3.39
CA GLU A 22 21.91 -4.13 -3.54
C GLU A 22 21.30 -4.52 -2.19
N ILE A 23 21.38 -3.63 -1.20
CA ILE A 23 20.67 -3.82 0.06
C ILE A 23 19.26 -3.28 -0.14
N ALA A 24 18.32 -4.16 -0.50
CA ALA A 24 16.90 -3.84 -0.44
C ALA A 24 16.53 -3.47 1.01
N PRO A 25 15.69 -2.45 1.23
CA PRO A 25 15.23 -2.10 2.58
C PRO A 25 14.60 -3.31 3.26
N LYS A 26 15.10 -3.68 4.45
CA LYS A 26 14.68 -4.90 5.17
C LYS A 26 13.18 -4.96 5.48
N SER A 27 12.49 -3.82 5.49
CA SER A 27 11.07 -3.70 5.81
C SER A 27 10.16 -3.58 4.58
N GLU A 28 10.71 -3.39 3.39
CA GLU A 28 9.93 -3.13 2.17
C GLU A 28 10.41 -4.07 1.06
N ILE A 29 9.57 -5.02 0.70
CA ILE A 29 9.82 -5.89 -0.44
C ILE A 29 9.50 -5.07 -1.69
N ALA A 30 10.49 -4.85 -2.55
CA ALA A 30 10.27 -4.19 -3.82
C ALA A 30 9.19 -4.95 -4.63
N SER A 31 8.27 -4.22 -5.26
CA SER A 31 7.11 -4.79 -5.97
C SER A 31 7.50 -5.90 -6.96
N ASN A 32 8.64 -5.77 -7.65
CA ASN A 32 9.15 -6.79 -8.57
C ASN A 32 9.56 -8.10 -7.88
N ILE A 33 10.01 -8.07 -6.62
CA ILE A 33 10.34 -9.24 -5.80
C ILE A 33 9.06 -9.82 -5.18
N LEU A 34 8.12 -8.95 -4.79
CA LEU A 34 6.86 -9.35 -4.18
C LEU A 34 6.07 -10.33 -5.07
N PHE A 35 6.09 -10.14 -6.39
CA PHE A 35 5.34 -10.97 -7.34
C PHE A 35 6.14 -12.13 -7.94
N GLU A 36 7.28 -12.52 -7.35
CA GLU A 36 8.04 -13.71 -7.79
C GLU A 36 7.45 -15.03 -7.29
N SER A 37 6.42 -14.99 -6.42
CA SER A 37 5.77 -16.18 -5.91
C SER A 37 4.26 -15.97 -5.70
N GLU A 38 3.49 -17.05 -5.77
CA GLU A 38 2.06 -17.04 -5.44
C GLU A 38 1.77 -16.47 -4.03
N GLN A 39 2.64 -16.77 -3.06
CA GLN A 39 2.49 -16.26 -1.69
C GLN A 39 2.58 -14.73 -1.66
N GLY A 40 3.49 -14.12 -2.42
CA GLY A 40 3.62 -12.67 -2.43
C GLY A 40 2.43 -11.96 -3.11
N PHE A 41 1.77 -12.61 -4.09
CA PHE A 41 0.46 -12.15 -4.58
C PHE A 41 -0.62 -12.18 -3.47
N LYS A 42 -0.67 -13.26 -2.69
CA LYS A 42 -1.60 -13.38 -1.55
C LYS A 42 -1.30 -12.34 -0.46
N ASP A 43 -0.03 -12.07 -0.19
CA ASP A 43 0.40 -11.09 0.79
C ASP A 43 0.04 -9.66 0.35
N ALA A 44 0.24 -9.32 -0.93
CA ALA A 44 -0.19 -8.03 -1.50
C ALA A 44 -1.71 -7.84 -1.40
N LEU A 45 -2.48 -8.90 -1.69
CA LEU A 45 -3.94 -8.88 -1.57
C LEU A 45 -4.38 -8.74 -0.10
N MET A 46 -3.76 -9.49 0.81
CA MET A 46 -4.02 -9.34 2.25
C MET A 46 -3.69 -7.94 2.73
N GLY A 47 -2.58 -7.34 2.30
CA GLY A 47 -2.23 -5.95 2.62
C GLY A 47 -3.29 -4.96 2.15
N SER A 48 -3.88 -5.19 0.98
CA SER A 48 -4.99 -4.37 0.46
C SER A 48 -6.24 -4.49 1.35
N TYR A 49 -6.62 -5.70 1.74
CA TYR A 49 -7.73 -5.91 2.68
C TYR A 49 -7.45 -5.31 4.07
N LEU A 50 -6.23 -5.45 4.60
CA LEU A 50 -5.84 -4.86 5.88
C LEU A 50 -5.99 -3.33 5.85
N LEU A 51 -5.56 -2.69 4.76
CA LEU A 51 -5.74 -1.25 4.59
C LEU A 51 -7.22 -0.84 4.59
N MET A 52 -8.10 -1.65 4.00
CA MET A 52 -9.55 -1.42 4.03
C MET A 52 -10.15 -1.53 5.45
N THR A 53 -9.53 -2.28 6.36
CA THR A 53 -9.99 -2.37 7.75
C THR A 53 -9.67 -1.12 8.58
N SER A 54 -8.89 -0.18 8.04
CA SER A 54 -8.59 1.10 8.69
C SER A 54 -9.86 1.89 8.99
N GLN A 55 -9.87 2.56 10.14
CA GLN A 55 -10.97 3.46 10.52
C GLN A 55 -11.19 4.56 9.47
N ASN A 56 -10.14 5.00 8.77
CA ASN A 56 -10.23 6.05 7.75
C ASN A 56 -11.12 5.68 6.56
N THR A 57 -11.50 4.41 6.38
CA THR A 57 -12.40 3.96 5.31
C THR A 57 -13.43 2.97 5.84
N TYR A 58 -13.53 1.76 5.27
CA TYR A 58 -14.55 0.76 5.55
C TYR A 58 -14.57 0.29 7.02
N GLY A 59 -13.43 0.36 7.73
CA GLY A 59 -13.37 0.04 9.15
C GLY A 59 -14.24 0.94 10.04
N PHE A 60 -14.56 2.17 9.60
CA PHE A 60 -15.45 3.05 10.37
C PHE A 60 -16.07 4.16 9.52
N GLU A 61 -15.27 5.05 8.92
CA GLU A 61 -15.75 6.29 8.30
C GLU A 61 -16.72 6.04 7.13
N SER A 62 -16.51 4.98 6.34
CA SER A 62 -17.40 4.62 5.21
C SER A 62 -18.56 3.70 5.59
N THR A 63 -18.68 3.32 6.86
CA THR A 63 -19.79 2.50 7.37
C THR A 63 -20.63 3.32 8.33
N VAL A 64 -20.22 3.42 9.60
CA VAL A 64 -20.99 4.06 10.68
C VAL A 64 -20.45 5.44 11.09
N GLY A 65 -19.34 5.88 10.52
CA GLY A 65 -18.73 7.18 10.81
C GLY A 65 -19.31 8.29 9.93
N PHE A 66 -18.49 8.81 9.01
CA PHE A 66 -18.85 9.90 8.11
C PHE A 66 -20.18 9.72 7.37
N VAL A 67 -20.42 8.54 6.76
CA VAL A 67 -21.61 8.29 5.92
C VAL A 67 -22.91 8.35 6.72
N ASP A 68 -22.99 7.67 7.86
CA ASP A 68 -24.18 7.68 8.71
C ASP A 68 -24.47 9.06 9.33
N ASN A 69 -23.43 9.83 9.65
CA ASN A 69 -23.59 11.20 10.12
C ASN A 69 -24.10 12.14 9.01
N LEU A 70 -23.67 11.95 7.75
CA LEU A 70 -24.28 12.65 6.60
C LEU A 70 -25.73 12.23 6.39
N GLY A 71 -26.04 10.95 6.62
CA GLY A 71 -27.38 10.37 6.55
C GLY A 71 -28.28 10.69 7.75
N GLN A 72 -27.81 11.50 8.71
CA GLN A 72 -28.55 11.87 9.93
C GLN A 72 -29.05 10.67 10.74
N GLN A 73 -28.32 9.55 10.72
CA GLN A 73 -28.70 8.33 11.47
C GLN A 73 -28.46 8.49 12.99
N TYR A 74 -27.69 9.49 13.39
CA TYR A 74 -27.40 9.81 14.78
C TYR A 74 -27.91 11.21 15.14
N TYR A 75 -28.32 11.39 16.39
CA TYR A 75 -28.62 12.70 16.95
C TYR A 75 -27.42 13.21 17.75
N ASN A 76 -26.88 14.38 17.38
CA ASN A 76 -25.79 15.03 18.11
C ASN A 76 -26.14 16.49 18.38
N SER A 77 -26.06 16.90 19.65
CA SER A 77 -26.48 18.24 20.10
C SER A 77 -25.31 19.15 20.53
N GLY A 78 -24.06 18.69 20.44
CA GLY A 78 -22.89 19.40 20.95
C GLY A 78 -21.81 19.67 19.91
N THR A 79 -21.23 20.87 19.95
CA THR A 79 -20.10 21.30 19.12
C THR A 79 -18.80 20.53 19.40
N THR A 80 -18.75 19.78 20.51
CA THR A 80 -17.63 18.90 20.87
C THR A 80 -17.63 17.57 20.12
N ASN A 81 -18.74 17.20 19.46
CA ASN A 81 -18.80 15.97 18.69
C ASN A 81 -17.92 16.10 17.41
N PRO A 82 -17.05 15.12 17.11
CA PRO A 82 -16.17 15.17 15.94
C PRO A 82 -16.91 15.20 14.58
N TYR A 83 -18.20 14.88 14.55
CA TYR A 83 -19.08 14.89 13.39
C TYR A 83 -20.09 16.05 13.38
N TYR A 84 -20.03 16.96 14.36
CA TYR A 84 -20.95 18.10 14.45
C TYR A 84 -21.05 18.87 13.11
N TYR A 85 -19.90 19.25 12.55
CA TYR A 85 -19.83 19.98 11.28
C TYR A 85 -20.19 19.11 10.06
N THR A 86 -19.98 17.79 10.13
CA THR A 86 -20.42 16.84 9.10
C THR A 86 -21.94 16.81 9.00
N MET A 87 -22.63 16.73 10.14
CA MET A 87 -24.10 16.70 10.20
C MET A 87 -24.75 18.03 9.80
N LEU A 88 -24.03 19.14 9.96
CA LEU A 88 -24.46 20.47 9.48
C LEU A 88 -24.11 20.72 8.01
N TYR A 89 -23.53 19.74 7.31
CA TYR A 89 -23.11 19.83 5.92
C TYR A 89 -22.13 20.98 5.64
N GLN A 90 -21.29 21.34 6.62
CA GLN A 90 -20.26 22.37 6.47
C GLN A 90 -19.01 21.79 5.79
N TYR A 91 -19.09 21.55 4.49
CA TYR A 91 -18.05 20.87 3.70
C TYR A 91 -16.72 21.63 3.56
N ASP A 92 -16.73 22.92 3.88
CA ASP A 92 -15.58 23.83 3.94
C ASP A 92 -14.90 23.83 5.32
N HIS A 93 -15.54 23.26 6.34
CA HIS A 93 -14.95 23.13 7.67
C HIS A 93 -13.78 22.14 7.65
N SER A 94 -12.66 22.52 8.29
CA SER A 94 -11.40 21.77 8.24
C SER A 94 -11.53 20.31 8.69
N SER A 95 -12.36 20.03 9.69
CA SER A 95 -12.61 18.67 10.17
C SER A 95 -13.33 17.80 9.13
N VAL A 96 -14.26 18.38 8.36
CA VAL A 96 -15.02 17.69 7.30
C VAL A 96 -14.12 17.44 6.10
N ILE A 97 -13.30 18.44 5.73
CA ILE A 97 -12.27 18.30 4.69
C ILE A 97 -11.30 17.18 5.06
N SER A 98 -10.75 17.19 6.27
CA SER A 98 -9.78 16.16 6.68
C SER A 98 -10.39 14.75 6.62
N LYS A 99 -11.64 14.56 7.07
CA LYS A 99 -12.32 13.26 6.98
C LYS A 99 -12.52 12.81 5.54
N LYS A 100 -13.08 13.66 4.67
CA LYS A 100 -13.34 13.28 3.27
C LYS A 100 -12.04 12.98 2.51
N ASP A 101 -10.99 13.75 2.77
CA ASP A 101 -9.69 13.58 2.10
C ASP A 101 -8.99 12.30 2.59
N ASN A 102 -9.11 11.96 3.88
CA ASN A 102 -8.59 10.71 4.42
C ASN A 102 -9.34 9.49 3.87
N ILE A 103 -10.67 9.55 3.77
CA ILE A 103 -11.47 8.49 3.14
C ILE A 103 -11.04 8.31 1.68
N TRP A 104 -10.96 9.41 0.93
CA TRP A 104 -10.59 9.40 -0.48
C TRP A 104 -9.18 8.83 -0.69
N SER A 105 -8.17 9.42 -0.05
CA SER A 105 -6.77 9.00 -0.20
C SER A 105 -6.55 7.55 0.24
N THR A 106 -7.17 7.09 1.33
CA THR A 106 -7.05 5.70 1.79
C THR A 106 -7.63 4.74 0.75
N ASN A 107 -8.81 5.04 0.19
CA ASN A 107 -9.42 4.19 -0.84
C ASN A 107 -8.62 4.20 -2.15
N TYR A 108 -8.07 5.33 -2.57
CA TYR A 108 -7.20 5.37 -3.76
C TYR A 108 -5.88 4.63 -3.55
N ASN A 109 -5.35 4.59 -2.33
CA ASN A 109 -4.20 3.73 -2.01
C ASN A 109 -4.55 2.24 -2.14
N VAL A 110 -5.73 1.82 -1.66
CA VAL A 110 -6.23 0.44 -1.88
C VAL A 110 -6.36 0.14 -3.37
N ILE A 111 -6.98 1.04 -4.15
CA ILE A 111 -7.13 0.88 -5.60
C ILE A 111 -5.76 0.76 -6.28
N SER A 112 -4.79 1.60 -5.90
CA SER A 112 -3.43 1.54 -6.43
C SER A 112 -2.76 0.20 -6.13
N ASN A 113 -2.90 -0.33 -4.91
CA ASN A 113 -2.36 -1.63 -4.54
C ASN A 113 -3.00 -2.77 -5.36
N VAL A 114 -4.32 -2.75 -5.52
CA VAL A 114 -5.05 -3.75 -6.31
C VAL A 114 -4.70 -3.66 -7.79
N ASN A 115 -4.58 -2.46 -8.35
CA ASN A 115 -4.15 -2.26 -9.73
C ASN A 115 -2.73 -2.82 -9.96
N ASN A 116 -1.83 -2.63 -9.00
CA ASN A 116 -0.47 -3.17 -9.06
C ASN A 116 -0.48 -4.72 -9.05
N ILE A 117 -1.37 -5.35 -8.27
CA ILE A 117 -1.59 -6.80 -8.30
C ILE A 117 -2.10 -7.25 -9.68
N ILE A 118 -3.11 -6.56 -10.23
CA ILE A 118 -3.71 -6.89 -11.54
C ILE A 118 -2.68 -6.74 -12.66
N GLU A 119 -1.84 -5.70 -12.63
CA GLU A 119 -0.79 -5.51 -13.64
C GLU A 119 0.24 -6.66 -13.64
N ASN A 120 0.57 -7.18 -12.46
CA ASN A 120 1.57 -8.24 -12.32
C ASN A 120 0.99 -9.66 -12.51
N ILE A 121 -0.30 -9.87 -12.27
CA ILE A 121 -0.91 -11.22 -12.34
C ILE A 121 -0.83 -11.80 -13.75
N ASP A 122 -1.00 -10.96 -14.78
CA ASP A 122 -0.93 -11.38 -16.18
C ASP A 122 0.51 -11.63 -16.65
N LEU A 123 1.48 -10.91 -16.08
CA LEU A 123 2.90 -11.03 -16.42
C LEU A 123 3.59 -12.23 -15.75
N LYS A 124 3.00 -12.74 -14.66
CA LYS A 124 3.59 -13.76 -13.78
C LYS A 124 2.72 -15.02 -13.67
N LYS A 125 1.98 -15.36 -14.73
CA LYS A 125 1.08 -16.54 -14.75
C LYS A 125 1.80 -17.85 -14.43
N ASP A 126 3.09 -17.93 -14.74
CA ASP A 126 3.95 -19.10 -14.54
C ASP A 126 4.19 -19.42 -13.05
N VAL A 127 4.12 -18.43 -12.16
CA VAL A 127 4.28 -18.64 -10.70
C VAL A 127 2.95 -18.83 -9.97
N LEU A 128 1.82 -18.71 -10.66
CA LEU A 128 0.49 -18.84 -10.10
C LEU A 128 -0.04 -20.26 -10.27
N ASN A 129 -0.87 -20.71 -9.32
CA ASN A 129 -1.56 -21.98 -9.46
C ASN A 129 -2.63 -21.91 -10.56
N PRO A 130 -2.69 -22.90 -11.48
CA PRO A 130 -3.74 -23.04 -12.50
C PRO A 130 -5.16 -22.80 -12.04
N VAL A 131 -5.51 -23.21 -10.83
CA VAL A 131 -6.86 -23.05 -10.30
C VAL A 131 -7.22 -21.58 -10.03
N HIS A 132 -6.23 -20.71 -9.82
CA HIS A 132 -6.45 -19.32 -9.39
C HIS A 132 -6.52 -18.30 -10.54
N TYR A 133 -6.29 -18.72 -11.79
CA TYR A 133 -6.32 -17.83 -12.96
C TYR A 133 -7.22 -18.33 -14.11
N VAL A 134 -7.94 -19.43 -13.92
CA VAL A 134 -8.90 -19.93 -14.91
C VAL A 134 -10.27 -19.28 -14.66
N PHE A 135 -10.43 -18.04 -15.09
CA PHE A 135 -11.69 -17.43 -15.54
C PHE A 135 -11.39 -16.30 -16.52
#